data_AF-A0A6J4H2Y1-F1
#
_entry.id   AF-A0A6J4H2Y1-F1
#
_cell.length_a   1.000
_cell.length_b   1.000
_cell.length_c   1.000
_cell.angle_alpha   90.00
_cell.angle_beta   90.00
_cell.angle_gamma   90.00
#
_symmetry.space_group_name_H-M   'P 1'
#
loop_
_entity.id
_entity.type
_entity.pdbx_description
1 polymer ?
#
loop_
_entity_poly.entity_id
_entity_poly.type
_entity_poly.pdbx_seq_one_letter_code
_entity_poly.pdbx_strand_id
1 'polypeptide(L)'
;MSLSSCKYTVLLVLVAFTSFLPGCQQTTTVQTQAPDQQTTPAPIFERKLSTITVPVSFPVATLESRLNQELKGILYRDENLEDDNMAVTVSKTGNLGMRAEGDKIYFTVPLHIFAKGRWQWEPCKICPKIEKAESTEFDVVVKTESLLSFTEDYRVKTATTGDFDWGATKPTLSLGPLK
;
A
#
# COMPACT_ATOMS: atom_id res chain seq x y z
N MET A 1 63.38 93.41 16.15
CA MET A 1 64.26 92.25 16.46
C MET A 1 64.59 92.35 17.94
N SER A 2 64.53 91.35 18.81
CA SER A 2 64.12 89.95 18.80
C SER A 2 64.25 89.50 20.28
N LEU A 3 63.24 88.81 20.81
CA LEU A 3 63.20 87.89 21.96
C LEU A 3 63.84 88.28 23.33
N SER A 4 63.11 88.01 24.42
CA SER A 4 63.46 86.90 25.35
C SER A 4 62.51 86.77 26.57
N SER A 5 62.24 85.51 26.95
CA SER A 5 61.97 85.00 28.31
C SER A 5 60.57 85.22 28.91
N CYS A 6 59.59 84.30 28.86
CA CYS A 6 59.64 82.82 28.95
C CYS A 6 60.25 82.27 30.26
N LYS A 7 59.95 82.88 31.42
CA LYS A 7 60.32 82.33 32.75
C LYS A 7 59.23 82.44 33.84
N TYR A 8 58.18 83.25 33.66
CA TYR A 8 57.19 83.51 34.73
C TYR A 8 55.91 82.64 34.66
N THR A 9 55.66 81.95 33.54
CA THR A 9 54.42 81.17 33.35
C THR A 9 54.43 79.82 34.07
N VAL A 10 55.62 79.29 34.42
CA VAL A 10 55.74 77.96 35.05
C VAL A 10 55.52 78.00 36.58
N LEU A 11 55.73 79.15 37.22
CA LEU A 11 55.63 79.28 38.69
C LEU A 11 54.17 79.46 39.18
N LEU A 12 53.23 79.84 38.31
CA LEU A 12 51.85 80.15 38.67
C LEU A 12 50.87 78.98 38.50
N VAL A 13 51.30 77.87 37.88
CA VAL A 13 50.43 76.72 37.56
C VAL A 13 50.55 75.60 38.60
N LEU A 14 51.60 75.58 39.43
CA LEU A 14 51.87 74.46 40.34
C LEU A 14 51.38 74.66 41.78
N VAL A 15 50.92 75.86 42.15
CA VAL A 15 50.40 76.15 43.49
C VAL A 15 48.89 76.09 43.48
N ALA A 16 48.38 75.17 44.29
CA ALA A 16 47.03 75.15 44.81
C ALA A 16 45.91 74.70 43.87
N PHE A 17 46.27 73.79 42.96
CA PHE A 17 45.42 72.69 42.49
C PHE A 17 45.05 71.68 43.63
N THR A 18 44.98 72.14 44.89
CA THR A 18 44.88 71.28 46.08
C THR A 18 43.72 71.64 47.02
N SER A 19 42.71 72.35 46.54
CA SER A 19 41.63 72.79 47.43
C SER A 19 40.28 72.86 46.75
N PHE A 20 39.75 71.74 46.24
CA PHE A 20 38.30 71.54 46.07
C PHE A 20 37.95 70.04 46.11
N LEU A 21 37.72 69.53 47.33
CA LEU A 21 36.86 68.36 47.55
C LEU A 21 35.47 68.85 47.92
N PRO A 22 34.41 68.49 47.18
CA PRO A 22 33.09 68.34 47.75
C PRO A 22 32.80 66.85 48.02
N GLY A 23 32.36 66.58 49.26
CA GLY A 23 31.89 65.26 49.68
C GLY A 23 30.42 64.97 49.33
N CYS A 24 30.07 63.70 49.56
CA CYS A 24 28.75 63.09 49.72
C CYS A 24 27.63 63.42 48.72
N GLN A 25 27.19 62.42 47.93
CA GLN A 25 25.76 62.20 47.65
C GLN A 25 25.41 60.70 47.57
N GLN A 26 24.14 60.43 47.88
CA GLN A 26 23.52 59.16 48.28
C GLN A 26 23.57 58.05 47.22
N THR A 27 23.60 56.80 47.69
CA THR A 27 23.37 55.60 46.89
C THR A 27 21.96 55.62 46.30
N THR A 28 21.82 55.94 45.02
CA THR A 28 20.58 55.73 44.28
C THR A 28 20.38 54.22 44.11
N THR A 29 19.34 53.65 44.74
CA THR A 29 18.91 52.28 44.44
C THR A 29 18.46 52.24 42.98
N VAL A 30 19.27 51.65 42.10
CA VAL A 30 18.92 51.39 40.71
C VAL A 30 17.82 50.32 40.69
N GLN A 31 16.56 50.72 40.52
CA GLN A 31 15.51 49.79 40.12
C GLN A 31 15.77 49.39 38.68
N THR A 32 16.38 48.21 38.50
CA THR A 32 16.55 47.60 37.18
C THR A 32 15.24 46.93 36.82
N GLN A 33 14.49 47.47 35.86
CA GLN A 33 13.42 46.70 35.21
C GLN A 33 14.07 45.65 34.31
N ALA A 34 13.75 44.38 34.54
CA ALA A 34 14.21 43.30 33.66
C ALA A 34 13.66 43.53 32.23
N PRO A 35 14.47 43.30 31.19
CA PRO A 35 14.01 43.49 29.82
C PRO A 35 12.87 42.52 29.51
N ASP A 36 11.82 43.00 28.85
CA ASP A 36 10.71 42.17 28.37
C ASP A 36 11.29 41.02 27.54
N GLN A 37 11.00 39.78 27.95
CA GLN A 37 11.39 38.61 27.17
C GLN A 37 10.57 38.60 25.88
N GLN A 38 11.19 38.97 24.76
CA GLN A 38 10.65 38.66 23.45
C GLN A 38 10.68 37.13 23.28
N THR A 39 9.60 36.46 23.63
CA THR A 39 9.38 35.05 23.25
C THR A 39 9.30 35.00 21.73
N THR A 40 10.41 34.63 21.10
CA THR A 40 10.42 34.23 19.69
C THR A 40 9.46 33.04 19.57
N PRO A 41 8.44 33.08 18.69
CA PRO A 41 7.56 31.94 18.49
C PRO A 41 8.42 30.71 18.13
N ALA A 42 8.17 29.58 18.80
CA ALA A 42 8.89 28.35 18.49
C ALA A 42 8.73 28.05 16.98
N PRO A 43 9.81 27.66 16.28
CA PRO A 43 9.72 27.38 14.84
C PRO A 43 8.69 26.27 14.62
N ILE A 44 7.74 26.55 13.72
CA ILE A 44 6.70 25.58 13.35
C ILE A 44 7.40 24.42 12.63
N PHE A 45 7.35 23.23 13.24
CA PHE A 45 7.96 22.03 12.66
C PHE A 45 7.12 21.55 11.48
N GLU A 46 7.56 21.83 10.26
CA GLU A 46 6.95 21.27 9.05
C GLU A 46 7.33 19.79 8.92
N ARG A 47 6.32 18.93 9.03
CA ARG A 47 6.48 17.49 8.80
C ARG A 47 6.87 17.26 7.34
N LYS A 48 8.10 16.82 7.10
CA LYS A 48 8.55 16.40 5.77
C LYS A 48 8.00 15.00 5.45
N LEU A 49 7.46 14.85 4.25
CA LEU A 49 7.03 13.54 3.75
C LEU A 49 8.26 12.64 3.63
N SER A 50 8.27 11.53 4.37
CA SER A 50 9.32 10.52 4.28
C SER A 50 8.86 9.44 3.31
N THR A 51 9.59 9.25 2.21
CA THR A 51 9.33 8.17 1.25
C THR A 51 10.27 7.01 1.56
N ILE A 52 9.70 5.83 1.83
CA ILE A 52 10.47 4.59 1.95
C ILE A 52 10.21 3.76 0.69
N THR A 53 11.26 3.47 -0.07
CA THR A 53 11.19 2.53 -1.19
C THR A 53 11.54 1.14 -0.66
N VAL A 54 10.56 0.23 -0.62
CA VAL A 54 10.79 -1.17 -0.24
C VAL A 54 10.94 -2.00 -1.52
N PRO A 55 12.17 -2.39 -1.92
CA PRO A 55 12.33 -3.31 -3.04
C PRO A 55 11.96 -4.71 -2.60
N VAL A 56 10.79 -5.17 -3.04
CA VAL A 56 10.34 -6.54 -2.81
C VAL A 56 10.67 -7.37 -4.05
N SER A 57 11.50 -8.39 -3.89
CA SER A 57 11.86 -9.32 -4.97
C SER A 57 11.60 -10.76 -4.52
N PHE A 58 10.73 -11.46 -5.25
CA PHE A 58 10.47 -12.88 -5.04
C PHE A 58 10.79 -13.65 -6.33
N PRO A 59 11.50 -14.79 -6.24
CA PRO A 59 11.69 -15.64 -7.41
C PRO A 59 10.35 -16.25 -7.84
N VAL A 60 9.90 -15.91 -9.04
CA VAL A 60 8.66 -16.44 -9.65
C VAL A 60 8.65 -17.97 -9.60
N ALA A 61 9.76 -18.62 -9.94
CA ALA A 61 9.89 -20.08 -9.93
C ALA A 61 9.63 -20.71 -8.55
N THR A 62 10.04 -20.05 -7.46
CA THR A 62 9.83 -20.55 -6.09
C THR A 62 8.34 -20.49 -5.72
N LEU A 63 7.69 -19.38 -6.04
CA LEU A 63 6.25 -19.21 -5.81
C LEU A 63 5.43 -20.17 -6.67
N GLU A 64 5.77 -20.32 -7.95
CA GLU A 64 5.12 -21.27 -8.86
C GLU A 64 5.24 -22.71 -8.32
N SER A 65 6.44 -23.13 -7.92
CA SER A 65 6.69 -24.43 -7.31
C SER A 65 5.84 -24.63 -6.06
N ARG A 66 5.80 -23.64 -5.16
CA ARG A 66 5.01 -23.72 -3.93
C ARG A 66 3.53 -23.82 -4.23
N LEU A 67 3.00 -23.00 -5.14
CA LEU A 67 1.60 -23.06 -5.57
C LEU A 67 1.26 -24.41 -6.20
N ASN A 68 2.16 -25.00 -6.99
CA ASN A 68 1.99 -26.35 -7.53
C ASN A 68 2.08 -27.45 -6.48
N GLN A 69 2.82 -27.24 -5.40
CA GLN A 69 2.90 -28.16 -4.28
C GLN A 69 1.63 -28.15 -3.43
N GLU A 70 1.08 -26.97 -3.16
CA GLU A 70 -0.08 -26.76 -2.28
C GLU A 70 -1.41 -26.95 -3.00
N LEU A 71 -1.55 -26.42 -4.22
CA LEU A 71 -2.77 -26.52 -5.01
C LEU A 71 -2.70 -27.76 -5.89
N LYS A 72 -3.26 -28.87 -5.38
CA LYS A 72 -3.29 -30.18 -6.07
C LYS A 72 -4.69 -30.79 -6.03
N GLY A 73 -4.99 -31.57 -7.07
CA GLY A 73 -6.24 -32.33 -7.13
C GLY A 73 -7.44 -31.41 -7.24
N ILE A 74 -8.41 -31.58 -6.35
CA ILE A 74 -9.70 -30.90 -6.41
C ILE A 74 -9.60 -29.57 -5.69
N LEU A 75 -9.85 -28.50 -6.43
CA LEU A 75 -9.80 -27.12 -5.93
C LEU A 75 -11.16 -26.67 -5.39
N TYR A 76 -12.23 -27.22 -5.95
CA TYR A 76 -13.60 -26.92 -5.54
C TYR A 76 -14.48 -28.14 -5.80
N ARG A 77 -15.40 -28.41 -4.88
CA ARG A 77 -16.34 -29.52 -4.97
C ARG A 77 -17.66 -29.09 -4.34
N ASP A 78 -18.67 -29.05 -5.18
CA ASP A 78 -20.07 -29.00 -4.81
C ASP A 78 -20.78 -30.23 -5.38
N GLU A 79 -21.46 -30.97 -4.50
CA GLU A 79 -22.19 -32.19 -4.84
C GLU A 79 -23.68 -32.05 -4.55
N ASN A 80 -24.10 -30.94 -3.93
CA ASN A 80 -25.48 -30.73 -3.58
C ASN A 80 -26.26 -30.29 -4.82
N LEU A 81 -27.35 -30.98 -5.12
CA LEU A 81 -28.28 -30.58 -6.18
C LEU A 81 -29.56 -29.96 -5.60
N GLU A 82 -29.73 -29.98 -4.29
CA GLU A 82 -30.99 -29.61 -3.64
C GLU A 82 -31.11 -28.10 -3.36
N ASP A 83 -30.01 -27.36 -3.37
CA ASP A 83 -29.98 -25.90 -3.23
C ASP A 83 -30.19 -25.18 -4.56
N ASP A 84 -29.45 -25.53 -5.61
CA ASP A 84 -29.43 -24.79 -6.88
C ASP A 84 -29.57 -25.67 -8.14
N ASN A 85 -29.80 -26.98 -7.97
CA ASN A 85 -29.87 -27.96 -9.06
C ASN A 85 -28.57 -28.12 -9.87
N MET A 86 -27.42 -27.75 -9.31
CA MET A 86 -26.13 -27.83 -9.97
C MET A 86 -25.05 -28.38 -9.03
N ALA A 87 -24.41 -29.48 -9.43
CA ALA A 87 -23.21 -29.99 -8.77
C ALA A 87 -21.99 -29.72 -9.65
N VAL A 88 -20.89 -29.22 -9.08
CA VAL A 88 -19.68 -28.87 -9.82
C VAL A 88 -18.44 -29.35 -9.07
N THR A 89 -17.58 -30.09 -9.76
CA THR A 89 -16.23 -30.41 -9.29
C THR A 89 -15.20 -29.76 -10.21
N VAL A 90 -14.33 -28.93 -9.64
CA VAL A 90 -13.22 -28.30 -10.33
C VAL A 90 -11.93 -28.91 -9.83
N SER A 91 -11.16 -29.49 -10.75
CA SER A 91 -9.88 -30.12 -10.45
C SER A 91 -8.78 -29.50 -11.29
N LYS A 92 -7.58 -29.44 -10.73
CA LYS A 92 -6.38 -29.01 -11.43
C LYS A 92 -5.73 -30.23 -12.09
N THR A 93 -5.52 -30.16 -13.40
CA THR A 93 -5.04 -31.30 -14.21
C THR A 93 -3.55 -31.24 -14.53
N GLY A 94 -2.90 -30.11 -14.30
CA GLY A 94 -1.48 -29.93 -14.58
C GLY A 94 -0.86 -28.83 -13.74
N ASN A 95 0.42 -28.57 -13.96
CA ASN A 95 1.10 -27.47 -13.28
C ASN A 95 0.50 -26.13 -13.70
N LEU A 96 0.23 -25.29 -12.71
CA LEU A 96 -0.03 -23.87 -12.88
C LEU A 96 1.27 -23.20 -13.32
N GLY A 97 1.19 -22.37 -14.35
CA GLY A 97 2.27 -21.50 -14.78
C GLY A 97 2.12 -20.10 -14.19
N MET A 98 3.23 -19.48 -13.84
CA MET A 98 3.27 -18.11 -13.33
C MET A 98 4.35 -17.31 -14.05
N ARG A 99 4.04 -16.08 -14.43
CA ARG A 99 5.02 -15.11 -14.92
C ARG A 99 4.77 -13.75 -14.29
N ALA A 100 5.82 -12.96 -14.14
CA ALA A 100 5.72 -11.59 -13.65
C ALA A 100 6.46 -10.66 -14.62
N GLU A 101 5.84 -9.53 -14.93
CA GLU A 101 6.38 -8.50 -15.81
C GLU A 101 6.03 -7.12 -15.23
N GLY A 102 7.04 -6.41 -14.72
CA GLY A 102 6.83 -5.15 -14.01
C GLY A 102 5.94 -5.34 -12.77
N ASP A 103 4.82 -4.62 -12.74
CA ASP A 103 3.79 -4.67 -11.69
C ASP A 103 2.66 -5.66 -12.01
N LYS A 104 2.79 -6.47 -13.06
CA LYS A 104 1.79 -7.46 -13.47
C LYS A 104 2.24 -8.88 -13.15
N ILE A 105 1.33 -9.65 -12.58
CA ILE A 105 1.47 -11.10 -12.40
C ILE A 105 0.46 -11.78 -13.31
N TYR A 106 0.89 -12.86 -13.96
CA TYR A 106 0.02 -13.66 -14.78
C TYR A 106 0.03 -15.10 -14.33
N PHE A 107 -1.15 -15.70 -14.32
CA PHE A 107 -1.33 -17.11 -14.04
C PHE A 107 -1.92 -17.83 -15.24
N THR A 108 -1.54 -19.09 -15.42
CA THR A 108 -2.14 -20.01 -16.37
C THR A 108 -2.44 -21.30 -15.63
N VAL A 109 -3.73 -21.64 -15.50
CA VAL A 109 -4.19 -22.74 -14.66
C VAL A 109 -5.00 -23.73 -15.49
N PRO A 110 -4.46 -24.93 -15.77
CA PRO A 110 -5.21 -25.98 -16.44
C PRO A 110 -6.17 -26.65 -15.45
N LEU A 111 -7.46 -26.59 -15.77
CA LEU A 111 -8.55 -27.11 -14.97
C LEU A 111 -9.38 -28.12 -15.78
N HIS A 112 -9.89 -29.13 -15.07
CA HIS A 112 -10.95 -30.00 -15.54
C HIS A 112 -12.17 -29.79 -14.66
N ILE A 113 -13.29 -29.52 -15.31
CA ILE A 113 -14.55 -29.17 -14.69
C ILE A 113 -15.55 -30.27 -15.04
N PHE A 114 -16.09 -30.91 -14.01
CA PHE A 114 -17.25 -31.78 -14.12
C PHE A 114 -18.45 -31.02 -13.55
N ALA A 115 -19.48 -30.85 -14.35
CA ALA A 115 -20.71 -30.17 -13.95
C ALA A 115 -21.92 -31.08 -14.21
N LYS A 116 -22.83 -31.15 -13.26
CA LYS A 116 -24.08 -31.90 -13.35
C LYS A 116 -25.23 -30.96 -13.05
N GLY A 117 -26.12 -30.76 -14.00
CA GLY A 117 -27.31 -29.94 -13.85
C GLY A 117 -28.56 -30.81 -13.81
N ARG A 118 -29.48 -30.52 -12.89
CA ARG A 118 -30.85 -31.06 -12.88
C ARG A 118 -31.80 -30.00 -13.43
N TRP A 119 -32.63 -30.39 -14.39
CA TRP A 119 -33.75 -29.56 -14.83
C TRP A 119 -35.06 -30.28 -14.57
N GLN A 120 -36.04 -29.51 -14.14
CA GLN A 120 -37.38 -29.98 -13.82
C GLN A 120 -38.36 -29.22 -14.72
N TRP A 121 -39.23 -29.96 -15.39
CA TRP A 121 -40.27 -29.39 -16.25
C TRP A 121 -41.63 -29.93 -15.85
N GLU A 122 -42.55 -29.01 -15.62
CA GLU A 122 -43.95 -29.28 -15.30
C GLU A 122 -44.83 -28.85 -16.49
N PRO A 123 -45.14 -29.76 -17.43
CA PRO A 123 -45.89 -29.39 -18.64
C PRO A 123 -47.34 -28.98 -18.35
N CYS A 124 -47.97 -29.57 -17.33
CA CYS A 124 -49.32 -29.23 -16.90
C CYS A 124 -49.61 -29.71 -15.47
N LYS A 125 -50.63 -29.17 -14.80
CA LYS A 125 -51.00 -29.51 -13.41
C LYS A 125 -51.39 -30.97 -13.17
N ILE A 126 -51.80 -31.68 -14.23
CA ILE A 126 -52.19 -33.11 -14.18
C ILE A 126 -51.13 -34.03 -14.81
N CYS A 127 -50.07 -33.44 -15.37
CA CYS A 127 -49.01 -34.19 -16.04
C CYS A 127 -47.97 -34.64 -15.00
N PRO A 128 -47.31 -35.79 -15.20
CA PRO A 128 -46.17 -36.17 -14.37
C PRO A 128 -45.06 -35.13 -14.53
N LYS A 129 -44.45 -34.73 -13.41
CA LYS A 129 -43.25 -33.88 -13.40
C LYS A 129 -42.12 -34.64 -14.06
N ILE A 130 -41.41 -34.00 -14.98
CA ILE A 130 -40.25 -34.59 -15.65
C ILE A 130 -39.02 -33.97 -15.03
N GLU A 131 -38.18 -34.80 -14.43
CA GLU A 131 -36.90 -34.39 -13.90
C GLU A 131 -35.80 -35.16 -14.62
N LYS A 132 -34.79 -34.44 -15.12
CA LYS A 132 -33.65 -35.06 -15.77
C LYS A 132 -32.38 -34.37 -15.27
N ALA A 133 -31.40 -35.19 -14.91
CA ALA A 133 -30.07 -34.72 -14.59
C ALA A 133 -29.13 -35.10 -15.74
N GLU A 134 -28.38 -34.12 -16.23
CA GLU A 134 -27.37 -34.29 -17.26
C GLU A 134 -26.03 -33.80 -16.73
N SER A 135 -24.96 -34.51 -17.09
CA SER A 135 -23.60 -34.12 -16.75
C SER A 135 -22.82 -33.75 -18.00
N THR A 136 -21.90 -32.82 -17.83
CA THR A 136 -20.92 -32.44 -18.83
C THR A 136 -19.56 -32.30 -18.17
N GLU A 137 -18.52 -32.64 -18.91
CA GLU A 137 -17.15 -32.47 -18.48
C GLU A 137 -16.37 -31.74 -19.55
N PHE A 138 -15.46 -30.88 -19.13
CA PHE A 138 -14.69 -30.06 -20.05
C PHE A 138 -13.42 -29.55 -19.39
N ASP A 139 -12.45 -29.22 -20.24
CA ASP A 139 -11.17 -28.69 -19.82
C ASP A 139 -11.12 -27.19 -20.12
N VAL A 140 -10.59 -26.43 -19.18
CA VAL A 140 -10.41 -24.99 -19.29
C VAL A 140 -9.00 -24.62 -18.88
N VAL A 141 -8.32 -23.80 -19.68
CA VAL A 141 -7.07 -23.17 -19.29
C VAL A 141 -7.37 -21.73 -18.92
N VAL A 142 -7.48 -21.48 -17.61
CA VAL A 142 -7.76 -20.14 -17.08
C VAL A 142 -6.49 -19.30 -17.16
N LYS A 143 -6.60 -18.09 -17.69
CA LYS A 143 -5.52 -17.11 -17.77
C LYS A 143 -5.92 -15.87 -17.01
N THR A 144 -5.05 -15.39 -16.13
CA THR A 144 -5.31 -14.13 -15.42
C THR A 144 -4.16 -13.16 -15.57
N GLU A 145 -4.49 -11.88 -15.53
CA GLU A 145 -3.55 -10.76 -15.36
C GLU A 145 -3.95 -10.01 -14.10
N SER A 146 -3.03 -9.95 -13.14
CA SER A 146 -3.19 -9.24 -11.87
C SER A 146 -2.21 -8.08 -11.80
N LEU A 147 -2.73 -6.86 -11.85
CA LEU A 147 -1.97 -5.65 -11.60
C LEU A 147 -1.80 -5.44 -10.08
N LEU A 148 -0.56 -5.33 -9.62
CA LEU A 148 -0.20 -5.07 -8.24
C LEU A 148 0.08 -3.58 -8.03
N SER A 149 -0.50 -3.02 -6.98
CA SER A 149 -0.24 -1.66 -6.54
C SER A 149 -0.22 -1.62 -5.01
N PHE A 150 0.35 -0.56 -4.45
CA PHE A 150 0.32 -0.30 -3.02
C PHE A 150 -0.46 0.98 -2.77
N THR A 151 -1.31 0.96 -1.76
CA THR A 151 -1.96 2.16 -1.25
C THR A 151 -0.98 2.94 -0.37
N GLU A 152 -1.33 4.20 -0.05
CA GLU A 152 -0.51 5.07 0.80
C GLU A 152 -0.30 4.51 2.23
N ASP A 153 -1.22 3.66 2.69
CA ASP A 153 -1.12 2.89 3.95
C ASP A 153 -0.41 1.54 3.78
N TYR A 154 0.36 1.36 2.71
CA TYR A 154 1.16 0.16 2.41
C TYR A 154 0.36 -1.14 2.26
N ARG A 155 -0.93 -1.05 1.94
CA ARG A 155 -1.75 -2.24 1.65
C ARG A 155 -1.59 -2.62 0.19
N VAL A 156 -1.47 -3.92 -0.07
CA VAL A 156 -1.47 -4.46 -1.44
C VAL A 156 -2.87 -4.31 -2.01
N LYS A 157 -2.97 -3.67 -3.17
CA LYS A 157 -4.17 -3.58 -3.98
C LYS A 157 -3.92 -4.29 -5.31
N THR A 158 -4.74 -5.29 -5.57
CA THR A 158 -4.72 -6.07 -6.82
C THR A 158 -5.92 -5.73 -7.68
N ALA A 159 -5.70 -5.47 -8.97
CA ALA A 159 -6.76 -5.47 -9.97
C ALA A 159 -6.54 -6.65 -10.90
N THR A 160 -7.45 -7.63 -10.88
CA THR A 160 -7.29 -8.89 -11.63
C THR A 160 -8.33 -8.96 -12.74
N THR A 161 -7.87 -9.21 -13.96
CA THR A 161 -8.71 -9.60 -15.10
C THR A 161 -8.44 -11.08 -15.42
N GLY A 162 -9.46 -11.73 -15.99
CA GLY A 162 -9.42 -13.15 -16.31
C GLY A 162 -9.99 -13.41 -17.69
N ASP A 163 -9.41 -14.40 -18.35
CA ASP A 163 -9.86 -14.98 -19.60
C ASP A 163 -9.65 -16.50 -19.56
N PHE A 164 -10.11 -17.22 -20.57
CA PHE A 164 -9.90 -18.66 -20.64
C PHE A 164 -9.84 -19.17 -22.09
N ASP A 165 -9.09 -20.26 -22.26
CA ASP A 165 -9.16 -21.08 -23.47
C ASP A 165 -9.81 -22.42 -23.16
N TRP A 166 -10.49 -22.99 -24.15
CA TRP A 166 -10.89 -24.39 -24.10
C TRP A 166 -9.65 -25.30 -24.15
N GLY A 167 -9.62 -26.27 -23.25
CA GLY A 167 -8.63 -27.34 -23.28
C GLY A 167 -8.98 -28.43 -24.31
N ALA A 168 -8.53 -29.65 -24.03
CA ALA A 168 -8.75 -30.79 -24.93
C ALA A 168 -10.24 -31.14 -25.08
N THR A 169 -11.00 -31.04 -23.98
CA THR A 169 -12.41 -31.40 -23.93
C THR A 169 -13.29 -30.16 -23.88
N LYS A 170 -14.25 -30.04 -24.79
CA LYS A 170 -15.25 -28.96 -24.82
C LYS A 170 -16.57 -29.45 -24.23
N PRO A 171 -17.36 -28.58 -23.59
CA PRO A 171 -18.61 -28.97 -22.98
C PRO A 171 -19.62 -29.38 -24.05
N THR A 172 -20.27 -30.51 -23.81
CA THR A 172 -21.38 -31.00 -24.63
C THR A 172 -22.57 -31.32 -23.73
N LEU A 173 -23.77 -30.91 -24.15
CA LEU A 173 -25.02 -31.24 -23.46
C LEU A 173 -25.92 -32.03 -24.41
N SER A 174 -26.36 -33.22 -23.96
CA SER A 174 -27.27 -34.07 -24.72
C SER A 174 -28.71 -33.89 -24.24
N LEU A 175 -29.41 -32.91 -24.80
CA LEU A 175 -30.80 -32.61 -24.45
C LEU A 175 -31.78 -33.43 -25.30
N GLY A 176 -32.04 -34.69 -24.91
CA GLY A 176 -33.19 -35.46 -25.42
C GLY A 176 -32.88 -36.82 -26.05
N PRO A 177 -33.92 -37.57 -26.48
CA PRO A 177 -33.81 -38.95 -26.97
C PRO A 177 -33.44 -39.08 -28.45
N LEU A 178 -33.12 -37.99 -29.15
CA LEU A 178 -32.74 -38.04 -30.57
C LEU A 178 -31.23 -37.82 -30.69
N LYS A 179 -30.54 -38.89 -31.08
CA LYS A 179 -29.16 -38.86 -31.61
C LYS A 179 -29.15 -38.24 -33.00
#